data_AF-A7VTL2-F1
#
_entry.id   AF-A7VTL2-F1
#
_cell.length_a   1.000
_cell.length_b   1.000
_cell.length_c   1.000
_cell.angle_alpha   90.00
_cell.angle_beta   90.00
_cell.angle_gamma   90.00
#
_symmetry.space_group_name_H-M   'P 1'
#
loop_
_entity.id
_entity.type
_entity.pdbx_description
1 polymer ?
#
loop_
_entity_poly.entity_id
_entity_poly.type
_entity_poly.pdbx_seq_one_letter_code
_entity_poly.pdbx_strand_id
1 'polypeptide(L)' 'MISSENLSLEEYSEALVYRIIERITVLSKEQIQIRFAGGYEMTQPLQ' A
#
# COMPACT_ATOMS: atom_id res chain seq x y z
N MET A 1 -5.49 -7.14 21.97
CA MET A 1 -4.28 -6.75 21.21
C MET A 1 -4.45 -7.35 19.84
N ILE A 2 -4.48 -6.55 18.78
CA ILE A 2 -4.46 -7.10 17.43
C ILE A 2 -3.00 -7.49 17.22
N SER A 3 -2.72 -8.79 17.17
CA SER A 3 -1.42 -9.31 16.78
C SER A 3 -1.07 -8.65 15.44
N SER A 4 0.14 -8.12 15.32
CA SER A 4 0.70 -7.76 14.02
C SER A 4 1.04 -9.05 13.25
N GLU A 5 0.07 -9.96 13.15
CA GLU A 5 0.04 -10.95 12.08
C GLU A 5 0.27 -10.17 10.81
N ASN A 6 1.16 -10.68 9.98
CA ASN A 6 1.61 -10.02 8.77
C ASN A 6 0.39 -9.90 7.85
N LEU A 7 -0.33 -8.79 7.96
CA LEU A 7 -1.61 -8.54 7.29
C LEU A 7 -1.30 -8.36 5.81
N SER A 8 -1.31 -9.47 5.07
CA SER A 8 -1.20 -9.43 3.62
C SER A 8 -2.43 -8.71 3.07
N LEU A 9 -2.21 -7.66 2.29
CA LEU A 9 -3.30 -6.95 1.62
C LEU A 9 -4.03 -7.85 0.61
N GLU A 10 -3.44 -8.99 0.22
CA GLU A 10 -4.07 -10.02 -0.62
C GLU A 10 -5.27 -10.71 0.06
N GLU A 11 -5.32 -10.69 1.40
CA GLU A 11 -6.39 -11.33 2.18
C GLU A 11 -7.60 -10.40 2.40
N TYR A 12 -7.50 -9.13 1.99
CA TYR A 12 -8.56 -8.15 2.13
C TYR A 12 -9.31 -7.89 0.83
N SER A 13 -10.60 -7.55 0.94
CA SER A 13 -11.40 -7.20 -0.23
C SER A 13 -10.83 -5.98 -0.94
N GLU A 14 -10.88 -5.95 -2.27
CA GLU A 14 -10.32 -4.85 -3.07
C GLU A 14 -10.84 -3.48 -2.62
N ALA A 15 -12.12 -3.41 -2.23
CA ALA A 15 -12.76 -2.19 -1.72
C ALA A 15 -12.12 -1.65 -0.41
N LEU A 16 -11.53 -2.51 0.42
CA LEU A 16 -10.76 -2.07 1.58
C LEU A 16 -9.34 -1.62 1.16
N VAL A 17 -8.69 -2.36 0.25
CA VAL A 17 -7.36 -2.01 -0.26
C VAL A 17 -7.37 -0.61 -0.89
N TYR A 18 -8.36 -0.29 -1.72
CA TYR A 18 -8.53 1.06 -2.30
C TYR A 18 -8.75 2.15 -1.25
N ARG A 19 -9.35 1.84 -0.09
CA ARG A 19 -9.59 2.81 0.99
C ARG A 19 -8.35 3.14 1.80
N ILE A 20 -7.39 2.21 1.87
CA ILE A 20 -6.16 2.43 2.65
C ILE A 20 -5.13 3.19 1.80
N ILE A 21 -5.14 3.07 0.47
CA ILE A 21 -4.24 3.85 -0.39
C ILE A 21 -4.75 5.30 -0.50
N GLU A 22 -3.94 6.25 -0.04
CA GLU A 22 -4.20 7.69 -0.14
C GLU A 22 -3.68 8.27 -1.47
N ARG A 23 -2.48 7.86 -1.90
CA ARG A 23 -1.84 8.36 -3.13
C ARG A 23 -0.84 7.35 -3.71
N ILE A 24 -0.75 7.28 -5.04
CA ILE A 24 0.34 6.60 -5.75
C ILE A 24 1.07 7.63 -6.61
N THR A 25 2.40 7.69 -6.50
CA THR A 25 3.27 8.57 -7.30
C THR A 25 4.23 7.71 -8.13
N VAL A 26 4.27 7.95 -9.44
CA VAL A 26 5.27 7.32 -10.32
C VAL A 26 6.58 8.09 -10.17
N LEU A 27 7.62 7.41 -9.66
CA LEU A 27 8.94 8.01 -9.47
C LEU A 27 9.83 7.79 -10.70
N SER A 28 9.70 6.63 -11.34
CA SER A 28 10.43 6.27 -12.55
C SER A 28 9.64 5.23 -13.35
N LYS A 29 10.19 4.82 -14.51
CA LYS A 29 9.64 3.75 -15.33
C LYS A 29 9.60 2.37 -14.63
N GLU A 30 10.36 2.17 -13.55
CA GLU A 30 10.38 0.92 -12.79
C GLU A 30 9.98 1.06 -11.32
N GLN A 31 9.56 2.24 -10.86
CA GLN A 31 9.40 2.50 -9.42
C GLN A 31 8.22 3.40 -9.11
N ILE A 32 7.46 3.02 -8.08
CA ILE A 32 6.35 3.83 -7.55
C ILE A 32 6.50 4.03 -6.04
N GLN A 33 5.91 5.12 -5.55
CA GLN A 33 5.67 5.37 -4.14
C GLN A 33 4.19 5.25 -3.85
N ILE A 34 3.85 4.52 -2.78
CA ILE A 34 2.48 4.39 -2.27
C ILE A 34 2.43 5.07 -0.91
N ARG A 35 1.48 5.99 -0.75
CA ARG A 35 1.12 6.61 0.51
C ARG A 35 -0.20 6.04 0.99
N PHE A 36 -0.23 5.62 2.24
CA PHE A 36 -1.40 5.04 2.88
C PHE A 36 -2.06 6.06 3.81
N ALA A 37 -3.37 5.93 3.98
CA ALA A 37 -4.12 6.62 5.01
C ALA A 37 -3.47 6.38 6.37
N GLY A 38 -3.21 7.45 7.12
CA GLY A 38 -2.40 7.43 8.34
C GLY A 38 -0.95 7.89 8.15
N GLY A 39 -0.55 8.20 6.90
CA GLY A 39 0.71 8.90 6.59
C GLY A 39 1.92 7.98 6.42
N TYR A 40 1.75 6.66 6.44
CA TYR A 40 2.81 5.73 6.09
C TYR A 40 3.09 5.76 4.59
N GLU A 41 4.37 5.66 4.21
CA GLU A 41 4.83 5.69 2.84
C GLU A 41 5.74 4.49 2.57
N MET A 42 5.60 3.87 1.40
CA MET A 42 6.54 2.86 0.92
C MET A 42 6.88 3.09 -0.55
N THR A 43 8.04 2.59 -0.94
CA THR A 43 8.48 2.60 -2.34
C THR A 43 8.69 1.16 -2.79
N GLN A 44 8.16 0.83 -3.97
CA GLN A 44 8.26 -0.52 -4.51
C GLN A 44 8.57 -0.51 -6.01
N PRO A 45 9.24 -1.56 -6.53
CA PRO A 45 9.40 -1.75 -7.96
C PRO A 45 8.05 -2.07 -8.62
N LEU A 46 7.93 -1.72 -9.90
CA LEU A 46 6.89 -2.24 -10.78
C LEU A 46 7.32 -3.64 -11.22
N GLN A 47 6.61 -4.68 -10.76
CA GLN A 47 6.81 -6.07 -11.20
C GLN A 47 6.23 -6.32 -12.58
#